data_AF-A0A2V4C078-F1
#
_entry.id   AF-A0A2V4C078-F1
#
_cell.length_a   1.000
_cell.length_b   1.000
_cell.length_c   1.000
_cell.angle_alpha   90.00
_cell.angle_beta   90.00
_cell.angle_gamma   90.00
#
_symmetry.space_group_name_H-M   'P 1'
#
loop_
_entity.id
_entity.type
_entity.pdbx_description
1 polymer ?
#
loop_
_entity_poly.entity_id
_entity_poly.type
_entity_poly.pdbx_seq_one_letter_code
_entity_poly.pdbx_strand_id
1 'polypeptide(L)'
;MIIRKISLAFSIFLSVAGFAQDVVKADTGIKPEVKISYLDSVKNSFVKNDLAIRVDSLWMNELTSLDIYDDLTKDIQTINKDITVDQELPTELLKQRLQVMNEKSPFEIEYNQGLENIIKSFLKNRKKSFSRLMALSEYYFPIFEDAFAKQNVPLEIKYLAVVESALNPKAVSKMGATGLWQFMYGTGKQYDLKIDSYIDERSDPLKATAAASEYMTKMFNVFGDWELVLASYNSGPGNVTKAIRRSGGKTKYWDIRNYLPKETQGYVPAFLATMYLFEYHKEHGINPERAVVKNFETDTIRIKEKMSFKQIADLLDMPQSQLELLNPSYKLKVVPFYQDEQHFLRLPKDKVAIFVANEDKIYAYAKYDSGIYKMPSRLAQKVTPKVKAKPVKVPEPLDLESYIVQKGDNLSSIAQKYDVAVADIKEWNNLKSNALVLGKSLKIKPKDLVSKTSQEVVKKPIETAIASAESSDKNEIEVEYVVKSGDNLGNIAKKFGVTLSELKEWNSLSSNNLALGKSLIVSKKENTVVETTAVASNSIDSFRKKTASAKSIGEDYYVKKGDSLYSISKKYPGVTISDIKKWNGIKDEDIKPGMKLKING
;
A
#
# COMPACT_ATOMS: atom_id res chain seq x y z
N MET A 1 -71.61 -64.87 32.58
CA MET A 1 -70.68 -64.15 33.47
C MET A 1 -69.27 -64.69 33.22
N ILE A 2 -68.28 -63.80 33.07
CA ILE A 2 -66.83 -64.08 32.94
C ILE A 2 -66.39 -64.81 31.65
N ILE A 3 -65.24 -64.38 31.11
CA ILE A 3 -64.78 -64.60 29.74
C ILE A 3 -63.31 -65.04 29.73
N ARG A 4 -63.04 -66.21 29.12
CA ARG A 4 -61.95 -66.56 28.16
C ARG A 4 -60.47 -66.30 28.53
N LYS A 5 -59.43 -66.98 27.98
CA LYS A 5 -59.24 -68.26 27.24
C LYS A 5 -57.70 -68.47 27.03
N ILE A 6 -57.22 -69.72 27.01
CA ILE A 6 -56.38 -70.41 25.97
C ILE A 6 -55.22 -69.62 25.29
N SER A 7 -53.99 -70.11 24.98
CA SER A 7 -53.17 -71.33 25.25
C SER A 7 -51.79 -71.18 24.52
N LEU A 8 -50.87 -72.16 24.68
CA LEU A 8 -49.60 -72.53 23.98
C LEU A 8 -48.40 -72.55 24.97
N ALA A 9 -47.60 -73.60 25.19
CA ALA A 9 -46.98 -74.66 24.35
C ALA A 9 -45.81 -74.18 23.48
N PHE A 10 -44.69 -74.90 23.30
CA PHE A 10 -43.98 -75.96 24.07
C PHE A 10 -42.57 -76.14 23.44
N SER A 11 -41.65 -76.78 24.16
CA SER A 11 -40.36 -77.33 23.68
C SER A 11 -39.18 -76.43 23.30
N ILE A 12 -38.02 -76.90 23.78
CA ILE A 12 -36.64 -76.47 23.48
C ILE A 12 -36.10 -77.37 22.35
N PHE A 13 -35.36 -76.80 21.40
CA PHE A 13 -34.42 -77.58 20.59
C PHE A 13 -33.12 -76.80 20.37
N LEU A 14 -32.00 -77.45 20.65
CA LEU A 14 -30.66 -76.88 20.53
C LEU A 14 -30.08 -77.26 19.16
N SER A 15 -29.68 -76.29 18.33
CA SER A 15 -28.96 -76.56 17.10
C SER A 15 -27.84 -75.54 16.88
N VAL A 16 -26.62 -76.04 16.70
CA VAL A 16 -25.46 -75.22 16.33
C VAL A 16 -25.44 -75.05 14.82
N ALA A 17 -25.50 -73.80 14.36
CA ALA A 17 -25.17 -73.41 12.99
C ALA A 17 -24.20 -72.23 13.06
N GLY A 18 -22.98 -72.42 12.56
CA GLY A 18 -22.00 -71.35 12.47
C GLY A 18 -22.37 -70.37 11.37
N PHE A 19 -22.41 -69.08 11.70
CA PHE A 19 -22.50 -68.01 10.71
C PHE A 19 -21.21 -67.20 10.72
N ALA A 20 -20.60 -67.07 9.55
CA ALA A 20 -19.48 -66.14 9.34
C ALA A 20 -19.96 -64.71 9.58
N GLN A 21 -19.18 -63.94 10.34
CA GLN A 21 -19.37 -62.49 10.41
C GLN A 21 -18.73 -61.87 9.16
N ASP A 22 -19.51 -61.72 8.09
CA ASP A 22 -19.14 -60.81 7.02
C ASP A 22 -19.11 -59.38 7.58
N VAL A 23 -17.93 -58.80 7.57
CA VAL A 23 -17.66 -57.47 8.13
C VAL A 23 -18.21 -56.41 7.19
N VAL A 24 -19.48 -56.04 7.38
CA VAL A 24 -20.00 -54.78 6.83
C VAL A 24 -19.42 -53.63 7.66
N LYS A 25 -18.20 -53.22 7.29
CA LYS A 25 -17.72 -51.87 7.60
C LYS A 25 -18.68 -50.89 6.93
N ALA A 26 -19.57 -50.31 7.71
CA ALA A 26 -20.31 -49.13 7.29
C ALA A 26 -19.28 -48.00 7.10
N ASP A 27 -18.83 -47.82 5.85
CA ASP A 27 -17.93 -46.74 5.48
C ASP A 27 -18.73 -45.43 5.43
N THR A 28 -19.14 -44.95 6.61
CA THR A 28 -19.67 -43.60 6.80
C THR A 28 -18.50 -42.61 6.75
N GLY A 29 -17.84 -42.57 5.59
CA GLY A 29 -16.94 -41.52 5.18
C GLY A 29 -17.74 -40.22 5.01
N ILE A 30 -18.15 -39.63 6.13
CA ILE A 30 -18.59 -38.23 6.20
C ILE A 30 -17.35 -37.41 5.87
N LYS A 31 -17.09 -37.24 4.56
CA LYS A 31 -16.16 -36.23 4.07
C LYS A 31 -16.62 -34.92 4.70
N PRO A 32 -15.74 -34.19 5.41
CA PRO A 32 -16.13 -32.89 5.93
C PRO A 32 -16.62 -32.06 4.75
N GLU A 33 -17.86 -31.56 4.84
CA GLU A 33 -18.45 -30.73 3.80
C GLU A 33 -17.65 -29.42 3.79
N VAL A 34 -16.64 -29.37 2.92
CA VAL A 34 -15.82 -28.18 2.71
C VAL A 34 -16.78 -27.11 2.24
N LYS A 35 -17.03 -26.12 3.10
CA LYS A 35 -17.80 -24.93 2.74
C LYS A 35 -16.98 -24.12 1.75
N ILE A 36 -17.07 -24.51 0.48
CA ILE A 36 -16.53 -23.80 -0.67
C ILE A 36 -17.04 -22.36 -0.55
N SER A 37 -16.13 -21.38 -0.47
CA SER A 37 -16.55 -19.98 -0.44
C SER A 37 -17.37 -19.69 -1.70
N TYR A 38 -18.33 -18.75 -1.64
CA TYR A 38 -19.06 -18.36 -2.84
C TYR A 38 -18.10 -17.87 -3.95
N LEU A 39 -16.98 -17.25 -3.56
CA LEU A 39 -15.87 -16.94 -4.45
C LEU A 39 -15.25 -18.19 -5.09
N ASP A 40 -14.92 -19.20 -4.29
CA ASP A 40 -14.28 -20.45 -4.76
C ASP A 40 -15.21 -21.24 -5.68
N SER A 41 -16.52 -21.22 -5.42
CA SER A 41 -17.55 -21.82 -6.29
C SER A 41 -17.56 -21.17 -7.67
N VAL A 42 -17.47 -19.82 -7.74
CA VAL A 42 -17.33 -19.09 -9.00
C VAL A 42 -15.99 -19.40 -9.67
N LYS A 43 -14.87 -19.36 -8.93
CA LYS A 43 -13.51 -19.64 -9.44
C LYS A 43 -13.32 -21.05 -9.98
N ASN A 44 -13.97 -22.05 -9.39
CA ASN A 44 -13.91 -23.43 -9.86
C ASN A 44 -14.59 -23.62 -11.22
N SER A 45 -15.35 -22.62 -11.70
CA SER A 45 -15.87 -22.57 -13.06
C SER A 45 -14.97 -21.83 -14.06
N PHE A 46 -13.79 -21.35 -13.66
CA PHE A 46 -12.85 -20.60 -14.50
C PHE A 46 -11.74 -21.51 -15.05
N VAL A 47 -11.30 -21.24 -16.28
CA VAL A 47 -10.15 -21.91 -16.93
C VAL A 47 -8.86 -21.24 -16.48
N LYS A 48 -7.82 -22.00 -16.11
CA LYS A 48 -6.60 -21.49 -15.45
C LYS A 48 -5.29 -21.91 -16.15
N ASN A 49 -4.22 -21.15 -15.88
CA ASN A 49 -2.85 -21.44 -16.27
C ASN A 49 -1.89 -21.05 -15.13
N ASP A 50 -1.29 -22.04 -14.48
CA ASP A 50 -0.62 -21.84 -13.17
C ASP A 50 0.81 -21.29 -13.25
N LEU A 51 1.45 -21.35 -14.43
CA LEU A 51 2.89 -21.07 -14.55
C LEU A 51 3.19 -19.57 -14.61
N ALA A 52 2.29 -18.76 -15.20
CA ALA A 52 2.40 -17.30 -15.23
C ALA A 52 2.27 -16.68 -13.82
N ILE A 53 1.31 -17.16 -13.02
CA ILE A 53 0.95 -16.63 -11.69
C ILE A 53 2.15 -16.60 -10.74
N ARG A 54 3.04 -17.60 -10.82
CA ARG A 54 4.19 -17.73 -9.92
C ARG A 54 5.35 -16.77 -10.25
N VAL A 55 5.50 -16.36 -11.50
CA VAL A 55 6.60 -15.49 -11.94
C VAL A 55 6.32 -14.04 -11.54
N ASP A 56 5.08 -13.56 -11.73
CA ASP A 56 4.68 -12.18 -11.40
C ASP A 56 4.82 -11.87 -9.90
N SER A 57 4.45 -12.82 -9.03
CA SER A 57 4.32 -12.55 -7.58
C SER A 57 5.63 -12.21 -6.87
N LEU A 58 6.79 -12.71 -7.33
CA LEU A 58 8.08 -12.47 -6.66
C LEU A 58 8.73 -11.15 -7.08
N TRP A 59 8.38 -10.63 -8.25
CA TRP A 59 9.03 -9.46 -8.85
C TRP A 59 8.30 -8.15 -8.52
N MET A 60 6.98 -8.22 -8.32
CA MET A 60 6.14 -7.07 -7.98
C MET A 60 6.54 -6.35 -6.67
N ASN A 61 7.10 -7.07 -5.68
CA ASN A 61 7.52 -6.47 -4.41
C ASN A 61 8.68 -5.48 -4.54
N GLU A 62 9.50 -5.56 -5.60
CA GLU A 62 10.61 -4.63 -5.86
C GLU A 62 10.13 -3.39 -6.65
N LEU A 63 9.12 -3.56 -7.51
CA LEU A 63 8.71 -2.58 -8.52
C LEU A 63 7.65 -1.57 -8.07
N THR A 64 6.91 -1.83 -6.99
CA THR A 64 5.98 -0.84 -6.40
C THR A 64 6.66 0.13 -5.42
N SER A 65 8.00 0.21 -5.40
CA SER A 65 8.76 1.11 -4.53
C SER A 65 8.64 2.58 -5.00
N LEU A 66 7.95 3.40 -4.20
CA LEU A 66 7.77 4.84 -4.47
C LEU A 66 9.08 5.65 -4.34
N ASP A 67 10.07 5.08 -3.67
CA ASP A 67 11.37 5.68 -3.31
C ASP A 67 12.08 6.35 -4.50
N ILE A 68 11.96 5.79 -5.71
CA ILE A 68 12.62 6.28 -6.93
C ILE A 68 12.18 7.73 -7.25
N TYR A 69 10.90 8.05 -7.09
CA TYR A 69 10.35 9.38 -7.38
C TYR A 69 10.83 10.42 -6.37
N ASP A 70 10.80 10.07 -5.08
CA ASP A 70 11.23 10.96 -4.00
C ASP A 70 12.72 11.29 -4.10
N ASP A 71 13.56 10.30 -4.41
CA ASP A 71 15.00 10.50 -4.55
C ASP A 71 15.35 11.28 -5.82
N LEU A 72 14.71 10.98 -6.96
CA LEU A 72 14.93 11.74 -8.20
C LEU A 72 14.55 13.23 -8.01
N THR A 73 13.42 13.50 -7.36
CA THR A 73 12.92 14.87 -7.12
C THR A 73 13.84 15.66 -6.18
N LYS A 74 14.24 15.06 -5.05
CA LYS A 74 15.18 15.68 -4.09
C LYS A 74 16.49 16.04 -4.78
N ASP A 75 17.03 15.13 -5.58
CA ASP A 75 18.27 15.38 -6.28
C ASP A 75 18.10 16.51 -7.32
N ILE A 76 17.05 16.50 -8.16
CA ILE A 76 16.82 17.58 -9.15
C ILE A 76 16.86 18.97 -8.50
N GLN A 77 16.33 19.08 -7.27
CA GLN A 77 16.33 20.31 -6.48
C GLN A 77 17.68 20.64 -5.81
N THR A 78 18.55 19.64 -5.59
CA THR A 78 19.79 19.78 -4.78
C THR A 78 21.08 19.57 -5.55
N ILE A 79 21.04 19.19 -6.84
CA ILE A 79 22.22 19.08 -7.70
C ILE A 79 22.99 20.41 -7.74
N ASN A 80 24.16 20.41 -7.11
CA ASN A 80 25.16 21.43 -7.31
C ASN A 80 25.91 21.16 -8.63
N LYS A 81 25.75 22.06 -9.59
CA LYS A 81 26.30 21.94 -10.96
C LYS A 81 27.76 22.36 -11.04
N ASP A 82 28.27 23.00 -10.00
CA ASP A 82 29.61 23.60 -9.97
C ASP A 82 30.64 22.67 -9.28
N ILE A 83 30.20 21.50 -8.82
CA ILE A 83 31.05 20.45 -8.25
C ILE A 83 31.46 19.47 -9.36
N THR A 84 32.77 19.29 -9.54
CA THR A 84 33.33 18.24 -10.38
C THR A 84 33.08 16.86 -9.77
N VAL A 85 32.28 16.04 -10.45
CA VAL A 85 32.06 14.65 -10.04
C VAL A 85 33.09 13.76 -10.72
N ASP A 86 34.04 13.25 -9.93
CA ASP A 86 35.10 12.38 -10.43
C ASP A 86 34.53 11.01 -10.84
N GLN A 87 34.64 10.71 -12.14
CA GLN A 87 34.17 9.49 -12.82
C GLN A 87 34.82 9.36 -14.21
N GLU A 88 35.06 8.13 -14.66
CA GLU A 88 35.68 7.70 -15.93
C GLU A 88 34.88 8.02 -17.22
N LEU A 89 34.28 9.21 -17.34
CA LEU A 89 33.78 9.74 -18.61
C LEU A 89 34.70 10.88 -19.07
N PRO A 90 35.61 10.65 -20.04
CA PRO A 90 36.45 11.70 -20.61
C PRO A 90 35.60 12.80 -21.26
N THR A 91 35.96 14.06 -21.01
CA THR A 91 35.23 15.23 -21.50
C THR A 91 35.13 15.28 -23.02
N GLU A 92 36.20 14.91 -23.74
CA GLU A 92 36.18 14.86 -25.22
C GLU A 92 35.24 13.76 -25.76
N LEU A 93 35.17 12.60 -25.09
CA LEU A 93 34.21 11.55 -25.46
C LEU A 93 32.78 12.00 -25.19
N LEU A 94 32.53 12.75 -24.11
CA LEU A 94 31.22 13.34 -23.85
C LEU A 94 30.85 14.37 -24.94
N LYS A 95 31.75 15.28 -25.32
CA LYS A 95 31.51 16.25 -26.40
C LYS A 95 31.11 15.56 -27.72
N GLN A 96 31.89 14.56 -28.14
CA GLN A 96 31.59 13.76 -29.34
C GLN A 96 30.20 13.11 -29.25
N ARG A 97 29.87 12.50 -28.11
CA ARG A 97 28.57 11.85 -27.89
C ARG A 97 27.39 12.82 -27.88
N LEU A 98 27.55 14.02 -27.30
CA LEU A 98 26.53 15.08 -27.32
C LEU A 98 26.33 15.62 -28.74
N GLN A 99 27.41 15.81 -29.51
CA GLN A 99 27.31 16.21 -30.91
C GLN A 99 26.52 15.18 -31.75
N VAL A 100 26.81 13.89 -31.60
CA VAL A 100 26.07 12.81 -32.29
C VAL A 100 24.59 12.74 -31.87
N MET A 101 24.24 13.18 -30.65
CA MET A 101 22.83 13.34 -30.25
C MET A 101 22.21 14.59 -30.89
N ASN A 102 22.92 15.72 -30.91
CA ASN A 102 22.48 16.98 -31.51
C ASN A 102 22.15 16.80 -33.00
N GLU A 103 22.98 16.07 -33.74
CA GLU A 103 22.78 15.78 -35.17
C GLU A 103 21.54 14.91 -35.46
N LYS A 104 20.96 14.27 -34.44
CA LYS A 104 19.78 13.37 -34.56
C LYS A 104 18.49 13.94 -33.96
N SER A 105 18.56 15.07 -33.27
CA SER A 105 17.48 15.56 -32.40
C SER A 105 17.06 16.99 -32.79
N PRO A 106 15.78 17.37 -32.63
CA PRO A 106 15.34 18.75 -32.81
C PRO A 106 15.65 19.67 -31.60
N PHE A 107 16.43 19.20 -30.64
CA PHE A 107 16.93 19.96 -29.49
C PHE A 107 18.37 20.45 -29.74
N GLU A 108 18.71 21.62 -29.17
CA GLU A 108 20.07 22.20 -29.23
C GLU A 108 20.93 21.66 -28.06
N ILE A 109 21.52 20.48 -28.29
CA ILE A 109 22.27 19.69 -27.32
C ILE A 109 23.74 20.14 -27.31
N GLU A 110 24.00 21.33 -26.77
CA GLU A 110 25.34 21.89 -26.65
C GLU A 110 26.11 21.39 -25.41
N TYR A 111 27.43 21.15 -25.59
CA TYR A 111 28.32 20.89 -24.46
C TYR A 111 28.47 22.14 -23.58
N ASN A 112 28.30 21.95 -22.27
CA ASN A 112 28.71 22.92 -21.26
C ASN A 112 29.09 22.19 -19.95
N GLN A 113 29.94 22.82 -19.14
CA GLN A 113 30.47 22.22 -17.90
C GLN A 113 29.36 21.81 -16.92
N GLY A 114 28.27 22.59 -16.86
CA GLY A 114 27.13 22.29 -16.00
C GLY A 114 26.41 21.00 -16.40
N LEU A 115 26.21 20.76 -17.71
CA LEU A 115 25.64 19.52 -18.23
C LEU A 115 26.56 18.32 -17.97
N GLU A 116 27.87 18.46 -18.18
CA GLU A 116 28.85 17.42 -17.87
C GLU A 116 28.80 16.99 -16.39
N ASN A 117 28.79 17.95 -15.47
CA ASN A 117 28.76 17.68 -14.04
C ASN A 117 27.47 16.97 -13.62
N ILE A 118 26.32 17.30 -14.24
CA ILE A 118 25.04 16.60 -14.02
C ILE A 118 25.11 15.16 -14.55
N ILE A 119 25.62 14.96 -15.78
CA ILE A 119 25.77 13.62 -16.38
C ILE A 119 26.65 12.73 -15.51
N LYS A 120 27.83 13.20 -15.09
CA LYS A 120 28.73 12.45 -14.18
C LYS A 120 28.09 12.20 -12.81
N SER A 121 27.32 13.15 -12.27
CA SER A 121 26.55 12.93 -11.04
C SER A 121 25.51 11.81 -11.18
N PHE A 122 24.75 11.77 -12.27
CA PHE A 122 23.71 10.75 -12.49
C PHE A 122 24.34 9.37 -12.73
N LEU A 123 25.40 9.33 -13.53
CA LEU A 123 26.16 8.11 -13.83
C LEU A 123 26.87 7.54 -12.58
N LYS A 124 27.31 8.38 -11.64
CA LYS A 124 27.88 7.94 -10.36
C LYS A 124 26.82 7.45 -9.38
N ASN A 125 25.73 8.22 -9.23
CA ASN A 125 24.81 8.06 -8.09
C ASN A 125 23.54 7.27 -8.42
N ARG A 126 23.14 7.12 -9.70
CA ARG A 126 21.80 6.63 -10.08
C ARG A 126 21.74 5.45 -11.05
N LYS A 127 22.83 4.70 -11.28
CA LYS A 127 22.80 3.55 -12.23
C LYS A 127 21.66 2.56 -11.97
N LYS A 128 21.40 2.19 -10.71
CA LYS A 128 20.29 1.28 -10.36
C LYS A 128 18.92 1.91 -10.67
N SER A 129 18.72 3.19 -10.32
CA SER A 129 17.47 3.90 -10.59
C SER A 129 17.22 4.02 -12.10
N PHE A 130 18.23 4.35 -12.90
CA PHE A 130 18.11 4.41 -14.35
C PHE A 130 17.84 3.04 -14.99
N SER A 131 18.46 1.96 -14.50
CA SER A 131 18.14 0.58 -14.92
C SER A 131 16.66 0.22 -14.72
N ARG A 132 16.07 0.57 -13.57
CA ARG A 132 14.62 0.41 -13.31
C ARG A 132 13.75 1.35 -14.16
N LEU A 133 14.17 2.59 -14.38
CA LEU A 133 13.46 3.54 -15.24
C LEU A 133 13.41 3.07 -16.70
N MET A 134 14.49 2.44 -17.19
CA MET A 134 14.52 1.80 -18.49
C MET A 134 13.54 0.61 -18.57
N ALA A 135 13.45 -0.19 -17.51
CA ALA A 135 12.44 -1.26 -17.41
C ALA A 135 11.00 -0.71 -17.56
N LEU A 136 10.66 0.34 -16.80
CA LEU A 136 9.36 1.01 -16.87
C LEU A 136 9.12 1.67 -18.24
N SER A 137 10.18 2.13 -18.91
CA SER A 137 10.08 2.77 -20.21
C SER A 137 9.58 1.83 -21.32
N GLU A 138 9.86 0.52 -21.24
CA GLU A 138 9.32 -0.47 -22.20
C GLU A 138 7.78 -0.50 -22.23
N TYR A 139 7.12 -0.12 -21.13
CA TYR A 139 5.66 -0.02 -21.06
C TYR A 139 5.16 1.38 -21.44
N TYR A 140 5.78 2.44 -20.92
CA TYR A 140 5.26 3.81 -21.07
C TYR A 140 5.69 4.53 -22.35
N PHE A 141 6.93 4.35 -22.83
CA PHE A 141 7.42 5.11 -23.99
C PHE A 141 6.61 4.87 -25.27
N PRO A 142 6.15 3.64 -25.60
CA PRO A 142 5.29 3.43 -26.78
C PRO A 142 3.96 4.20 -26.70
N ILE A 143 3.44 4.46 -25.50
CA ILE A 143 2.24 5.29 -25.29
C ILE A 143 2.56 6.76 -25.58
N PHE A 144 3.72 7.22 -25.13
CA PHE A 144 4.18 8.59 -25.30
C PHE A 144 4.49 8.89 -26.77
N GLU A 145 5.22 8.00 -27.43
CA GLU A 145 5.63 8.12 -28.83
C GLU A 145 4.43 8.15 -29.79
N ASP A 146 3.42 7.31 -29.58
CA ASP A 146 2.17 7.33 -30.36
C ASP A 146 1.41 8.67 -30.23
N ALA A 147 1.31 9.21 -29.01
CA ALA A 147 0.67 10.50 -28.77
C ALA A 147 1.45 11.68 -29.37
N PHE A 148 2.78 11.68 -29.23
CA PHE A 148 3.65 12.74 -29.74
C PHE A 148 3.75 12.74 -31.26
N ALA A 149 3.87 11.57 -31.89
CA ALA A 149 3.87 11.45 -33.35
C ALA A 149 2.59 12.02 -33.97
N LYS A 150 1.42 11.83 -33.33
CA LYS A 150 0.12 12.38 -33.79
C LYS A 150 0.06 13.91 -33.81
N GLN A 151 0.92 14.60 -33.06
CA GLN A 151 0.96 16.07 -32.99
C GLN A 151 2.28 16.67 -33.49
N ASN A 152 3.17 15.87 -34.07
CA ASN A 152 4.54 16.27 -34.47
C ASN A 152 5.38 16.83 -33.30
N VAL A 153 5.15 16.32 -32.09
CA VAL A 153 5.97 16.61 -30.91
C VAL A 153 7.21 15.70 -30.93
N PRO A 154 8.43 16.22 -30.66
CA PRO A 154 9.65 15.41 -30.58
C PRO A 154 9.53 14.23 -29.63
N LEU A 155 9.95 13.04 -30.07
CA LEU A 155 9.81 11.81 -29.29
C LEU A 155 10.64 11.85 -28.01
N GLU A 156 11.74 12.61 -27.98
CA GLU A 156 12.61 12.83 -26.83
C GLU A 156 11.88 13.45 -25.63
N ILE A 157 10.74 14.13 -25.84
CA ILE A 157 9.91 14.65 -24.74
C ILE A 157 9.38 13.51 -23.84
N LYS A 158 9.43 12.24 -24.27
CA LYS A 158 9.21 11.07 -23.40
C LYS A 158 10.10 11.05 -22.14
N TYR A 159 11.30 11.61 -22.21
CA TYR A 159 12.22 11.72 -21.06
C TYR A 159 11.72 12.72 -20.01
N LEU A 160 10.78 13.60 -20.34
CA LEU A 160 10.20 14.54 -19.40
C LEU A 160 9.39 13.84 -18.31
N ALA A 161 8.63 12.81 -18.67
CA ALA A 161 7.91 11.98 -17.69
C ALA A 161 8.86 11.22 -16.74
N VAL A 162 10.10 10.96 -17.18
CA VAL A 162 11.16 10.45 -16.30
C VAL A 162 11.55 11.52 -15.28
N VAL A 163 11.86 12.74 -15.73
CA VAL A 163 12.25 13.88 -14.88
C VAL A 163 11.15 14.28 -13.89
N GLU A 164 9.90 14.37 -14.36
CA GLU A 164 8.74 14.84 -13.58
C GLU A 164 8.21 13.82 -12.57
N SER A 165 8.16 12.54 -12.93
CA SER A 165 7.46 11.53 -12.12
C SER A 165 8.24 10.26 -11.85
N ALA A 166 9.47 10.12 -12.36
CA ALA A 166 10.18 8.84 -12.41
C ALA A 166 9.33 7.71 -13.06
N LEU A 167 8.51 8.05 -14.07
CA LEU A 167 7.51 7.18 -14.70
C LEU A 167 6.47 6.58 -13.74
N ASN A 168 6.18 7.26 -12.62
CA ASN A 168 5.15 6.85 -11.67
C ASN A 168 3.81 7.55 -11.94
N PRO A 169 2.78 6.85 -12.46
CA PRO A 169 1.47 7.44 -12.74
C PRO A 169 0.69 7.83 -11.48
N LYS A 170 1.14 7.42 -10.28
CA LYS A 170 0.57 7.84 -8.99
C LYS A 170 1.44 8.86 -8.24
N ALA A 171 2.50 9.38 -8.85
CA ALA A 171 3.31 10.44 -8.25
C ALA A 171 2.44 11.68 -7.96
N VAL A 172 2.55 12.22 -6.75
CA VAL A 172 1.90 13.47 -6.34
C VAL A 172 2.94 14.39 -5.73
N SER A 173 3.10 15.60 -6.27
CA SER A 173 4.00 16.60 -5.69
C SER A 173 3.42 17.23 -4.43
N LYS A 174 4.27 17.88 -3.63
CA LYS A 174 3.85 18.66 -2.45
C LYS A 174 2.80 19.75 -2.78
N MET A 175 2.74 20.19 -4.04
CA MET A 175 1.80 21.20 -4.53
C MET A 175 0.53 20.61 -5.16
N GLY A 176 0.38 19.28 -5.18
CA GLY A 176 -0.79 18.60 -5.78
C GLY A 176 -0.71 18.43 -7.30
N ALA A 177 0.47 18.59 -7.90
CA ALA A 177 0.74 18.07 -9.25
C ALA A 177 0.60 16.54 -9.22
N THR A 178 0.14 15.92 -10.31
CA THR A 178 -0.21 14.48 -10.28
C THR A 178 0.08 13.76 -11.60
N GLY A 179 0.53 12.51 -11.48
CA GLY A 179 0.70 11.56 -12.57
C GLY A 179 2.00 11.68 -13.34
N LEU A 180 2.09 10.95 -14.47
CA LEU A 180 3.31 10.83 -15.28
C LEU A 180 3.88 12.19 -15.71
N TRP A 181 2.96 13.13 -15.96
CA TRP A 181 3.22 14.47 -16.46
C TRP A 181 3.11 15.55 -15.39
N GLN A 182 2.88 15.19 -14.11
CA GLN A 182 2.74 16.13 -13.00
C GLN A 182 1.79 17.31 -13.30
N PHE A 183 0.59 17.01 -13.80
CA PHE A 183 -0.39 18.07 -14.04
C PHE A 183 -0.93 18.65 -12.74
N MET A 184 -0.91 19.97 -12.60
CA MET A 184 -1.67 20.69 -11.58
C MET A 184 -3.17 20.52 -11.83
N TYR A 185 -4.00 20.53 -10.77
CA TYR A 185 -5.45 20.29 -10.88
C TYR A 185 -6.14 21.20 -11.92
N GLY A 186 -5.88 22.51 -11.87
CA GLY A 186 -6.45 23.48 -12.81
C GLY A 186 -5.98 23.25 -14.24
N THR A 187 -4.69 22.95 -14.45
CA THR A 187 -4.15 22.62 -15.77
C THR A 187 -4.76 21.35 -16.32
N GLY A 188 -4.89 20.29 -15.51
CA GLY A 188 -5.54 19.04 -15.95
C GLY A 188 -6.98 19.28 -16.41
N LYS A 189 -7.76 20.09 -15.68
CA LYS A 189 -9.11 20.51 -16.10
C LYS A 189 -9.14 21.35 -17.38
N GLN A 190 -8.08 22.10 -17.67
CA GLN A 190 -7.97 22.92 -18.88
C GLN A 190 -7.70 22.08 -20.15
N TYR A 191 -7.15 20.86 -20.00
CA TYR A 191 -6.94 19.89 -21.07
C TYR A 191 -7.86 18.66 -20.89
N ASP A 192 -9.11 18.93 -20.47
CA ASP A 192 -10.23 17.99 -20.37
C ASP A 192 -10.00 16.69 -19.56
N LEU A 193 -8.97 16.66 -18.69
CA LEU A 193 -8.75 15.52 -17.80
C LEU A 193 -9.81 15.50 -16.70
N LYS A 194 -10.57 14.40 -16.60
CA LYS A 194 -11.58 14.24 -15.55
C LYS A 194 -10.91 14.05 -14.19
N ILE A 195 -11.44 14.78 -13.21
CA ILE A 195 -11.01 14.69 -11.82
C ILE A 195 -12.27 14.85 -10.96
N ASP A 196 -12.59 13.80 -10.20
CA ASP A 196 -13.72 13.72 -9.26
C ASP A 196 -13.29 12.95 -7.98
N SER A 197 -14.22 12.43 -7.17
CA SER A 197 -13.87 11.69 -5.94
C SER A 197 -13.27 10.29 -6.18
N TYR A 198 -13.62 9.62 -7.27
CA TYR A 198 -13.19 8.26 -7.62
C TYR A 198 -12.06 8.25 -8.65
N ILE A 199 -12.07 9.20 -9.59
CA ILE A 199 -11.20 9.24 -10.76
C ILE A 199 -10.28 10.47 -10.74
N ASP A 200 -9.04 10.30 -11.19
CA ASP A 200 -8.09 11.36 -11.52
C ASP A 200 -7.32 11.00 -12.80
N GLU A 201 -7.75 11.54 -13.93
CA GLU A 201 -7.19 11.20 -15.25
C GLU A 201 -5.83 11.84 -15.51
N ARG A 202 -5.34 12.69 -14.61
CA ARG A 202 -3.92 13.11 -14.58
C ARG A 202 -2.99 11.92 -14.34
N SER A 203 -3.49 10.89 -13.63
CA SER A 203 -2.80 9.62 -13.46
C SER A 203 -2.99 8.65 -14.63
N ASP A 204 -3.92 8.90 -15.56
CA ASP A 204 -4.18 7.98 -16.69
C ASP A 204 -3.08 8.09 -17.77
N PRO A 205 -2.35 7.00 -18.11
CA PRO A 205 -1.23 7.09 -19.04
C PRO A 205 -1.61 7.45 -20.48
N LEU A 206 -2.83 7.17 -20.93
CA LEU A 206 -3.26 7.57 -22.28
C LEU A 206 -3.70 9.04 -22.27
N LYS A 207 -4.65 9.38 -21.38
CA LYS A 207 -5.29 10.69 -21.38
C LYS A 207 -4.32 11.81 -20.97
N ALA A 208 -3.56 11.60 -19.90
CA ALA A 208 -2.57 12.59 -19.47
C ALA A 208 -1.47 12.81 -20.52
N THR A 209 -1.10 11.78 -21.30
CA THR A 209 -0.13 11.91 -22.39
C THR A 209 -0.70 12.67 -23.59
N ALA A 210 -1.96 12.44 -23.96
CA ALA A 210 -2.62 13.23 -25.00
C ALA A 210 -2.70 14.72 -24.63
N ALA A 211 -3.09 15.01 -23.37
CA ALA A 211 -3.09 16.36 -22.81
C ALA A 211 -1.68 16.98 -22.72
N ALA A 212 -0.66 16.20 -22.37
CA ALA A 212 0.73 16.64 -22.36
C ALA A 212 1.21 16.99 -23.78
N SER A 213 0.90 16.16 -24.78
CA SER A 213 1.21 16.46 -26.17
C SER A 213 0.58 17.78 -26.62
N GLU A 214 -0.71 18.01 -26.31
CA GLU A 214 -1.39 19.27 -26.67
C GLU A 214 -0.76 20.47 -25.97
N TYR A 215 -0.41 20.34 -24.68
CA TYR A 215 0.33 21.36 -23.94
C TYR A 215 1.65 21.70 -24.63
N MET A 216 2.44 20.69 -25.03
CA MET A 216 3.74 20.90 -25.69
C MET A 216 3.59 21.60 -27.03
N THR A 217 2.68 21.14 -27.88
CA THR A 217 2.34 21.77 -29.16
C THR A 217 1.96 23.25 -28.95
N LYS A 218 1.12 23.53 -27.95
CA LYS A 218 0.71 24.90 -27.63
C LYS A 218 1.86 25.78 -27.12
N MET A 219 2.76 25.25 -26.29
CA MET A 219 3.92 26.02 -25.83
C MET A 219 4.94 26.23 -26.95
N PHE A 220 5.12 25.25 -27.85
CA PHE A 220 6.00 25.40 -28.99
C PHE A 220 5.50 26.49 -29.95
N ASN A 221 4.19 26.56 -30.18
CA ASN A 221 3.57 27.66 -30.94
C ASN A 221 3.74 29.05 -30.28
N VAL A 222 4.06 29.12 -28.98
CA VAL A 222 4.31 30.38 -28.25
C VAL A 222 5.80 30.76 -28.26
N PHE A 223 6.71 29.79 -28.14
CA PHE A 223 8.15 30.07 -27.96
C PHE A 223 9.02 29.76 -29.19
N GLY A 224 8.56 28.91 -30.11
CA GLY A 224 9.32 28.47 -31.28
C GLY A 224 10.55 27.61 -30.98
N ASP A 225 10.69 27.14 -29.73
CA ASP A 225 11.93 26.57 -29.20
C ASP A 225 11.63 25.50 -28.14
N TRP A 226 12.19 24.30 -28.28
CA TRP A 226 11.86 23.16 -27.42
C TRP A 226 12.50 23.24 -26.03
N GLU A 227 13.68 23.86 -25.85
CA GLU A 227 14.21 24.08 -24.50
C GLU A 227 13.39 25.12 -23.73
N LEU A 228 12.85 26.14 -24.41
CA LEU A 228 11.89 27.07 -23.81
C LEU A 228 10.55 26.40 -23.46
N VAL A 229 10.07 25.45 -24.28
CA VAL A 229 8.93 24.60 -23.92
C VAL A 229 9.20 23.87 -22.60
N LEU A 230 10.34 23.18 -22.48
CA LEU A 230 10.74 22.49 -21.24
C LEU A 230 10.85 23.44 -20.04
N ALA A 231 11.47 24.62 -20.20
CA ALA A 231 11.56 25.63 -19.15
C ALA A 231 10.18 26.18 -18.74
N SER A 232 9.25 26.30 -19.71
CA SER A 232 7.87 26.74 -19.48
C SER A 232 7.03 25.67 -18.79
N TYR A 233 7.35 24.39 -18.98
CA TYR A 233 6.70 23.27 -18.29
C TYR A 233 6.94 23.35 -16.78
N ASN A 234 8.21 23.48 -16.39
CA ASN A 234 8.62 23.56 -14.99
C ASN A 234 8.23 24.88 -14.30
N SER A 235 8.36 26.02 -14.99
CA SER A 235 8.20 27.36 -14.37
C SER A 235 6.91 28.10 -14.72
N GLY A 236 6.13 27.58 -15.65
CA GLY A 236 5.01 28.28 -16.29
C GLY A 236 5.46 29.27 -17.38
N PRO A 237 4.71 29.40 -18.49
CA PRO A 237 5.09 30.26 -19.63
C PRO A 237 5.26 31.74 -19.27
N GLY A 238 4.54 32.22 -18.25
CA GLY A 238 4.69 33.60 -17.75
C GLY A 238 6.06 33.88 -17.12
N ASN A 239 6.77 32.89 -16.58
CA ASN A 239 8.11 33.08 -16.03
C ASN A 239 9.18 33.03 -17.13
N VAL A 240 9.02 32.17 -18.14
CA VAL A 240 9.86 32.19 -19.36
C VAL A 240 9.71 33.54 -20.09
N THR A 241 8.48 34.02 -20.29
CA THR A 241 8.22 35.34 -20.90
C THR A 241 8.88 36.49 -20.14
N LYS A 242 8.87 36.44 -18.79
CA LYS A 242 9.58 37.42 -17.96
C LYS A 242 11.11 37.32 -18.12
N ALA A 243 11.66 36.11 -18.26
CA ALA A 243 13.09 35.89 -18.46
C ALA A 243 13.57 36.38 -19.84
N ILE A 244 12.82 36.07 -20.92
CA ILE A 244 13.02 36.63 -22.27
C ILE A 244 13.10 38.15 -22.20
N ARG A 245 12.09 38.81 -21.61
CA ARG A 245 12.07 40.28 -21.47
C ARG A 245 13.25 40.83 -20.66
N ARG A 246 13.67 40.14 -19.58
CA ARG A 246 14.82 40.56 -18.75
C ARG A 246 16.18 40.36 -19.44
N SER A 247 16.28 39.43 -20.38
CA SER A 247 17.50 39.16 -21.15
C SER A 247 17.76 40.16 -22.29
N GLY A 248 16.84 41.11 -22.53
CA GLY A 248 16.86 41.98 -23.72
C GLY A 248 16.15 41.39 -24.94
N GLY A 249 15.27 40.40 -24.76
CA GLY A 249 14.50 39.78 -25.84
C GLY A 249 15.11 38.54 -26.47
N LYS A 250 16.14 37.94 -25.85
CA LYS A 250 16.72 36.67 -26.33
C LYS A 250 15.72 35.52 -26.17
N THR A 251 15.72 34.60 -27.13
CA THR A 251 14.74 33.51 -27.27
C THR A 251 15.31 32.10 -27.10
N LYS A 252 16.58 31.97 -26.68
CA LYS A 252 17.23 30.68 -26.42
C LYS A 252 17.37 30.38 -24.93
N TYR A 253 17.21 29.12 -24.54
CA TYR A 253 17.24 28.73 -23.13
C TYR A 253 18.55 29.14 -22.43
N TRP A 254 19.70 28.81 -23.01
CA TRP A 254 21.02 29.09 -22.44
C TRP A 254 21.25 30.60 -22.22
N ASP A 255 20.76 31.41 -23.15
CA ASP A 255 20.80 32.87 -23.12
C ASP A 255 19.92 33.50 -22.01
N ILE A 256 18.71 32.96 -21.79
CA ILE A 256 17.79 33.48 -20.77
C ILE A 256 17.98 32.82 -19.40
N ARG A 257 18.77 31.75 -19.32
CA ARG A 257 18.87 30.85 -18.15
C ARG A 257 19.05 31.59 -16.84
N ASN A 258 19.96 32.56 -16.78
CA ASN A 258 20.28 33.28 -15.55
C ASN A 258 19.13 34.18 -15.03
N TYR A 259 18.09 34.42 -15.86
CA TYR A 259 16.88 35.16 -15.50
C TYR A 259 15.68 34.26 -15.12
N LEU A 260 15.79 32.94 -15.30
CA LEU A 260 14.81 31.94 -14.88
C LEU A 260 14.90 31.63 -13.37
N PRO A 261 13.83 31.10 -12.73
CA PRO A 261 13.87 30.60 -11.36
C PRO A 261 14.98 29.55 -11.16
N LYS A 262 15.65 29.55 -10.00
CA LYS A 262 16.83 28.69 -9.73
C LYS A 262 16.59 27.19 -10.03
N GLU A 263 15.42 26.69 -9.69
CA GLU A 263 14.97 25.32 -9.95
C GLU A 263 14.98 25.03 -11.47
N THR A 264 14.36 25.91 -12.25
CA THR A 264 14.27 25.84 -13.73
C THR A 264 15.62 25.93 -14.42
N GLN A 265 16.60 26.64 -13.84
CA GLN A 265 17.98 26.68 -14.37
C GLN A 265 18.70 25.32 -14.36
N GLY A 266 18.18 24.34 -13.61
CA GLY A 266 18.67 22.96 -13.59
C GLY A 266 17.85 22.00 -14.44
N TYR A 267 16.66 22.41 -14.85
CA TYR A 267 15.64 21.52 -15.39
C TYR A 267 15.99 20.99 -16.79
N VAL A 268 16.24 21.88 -17.75
CA VAL A 268 16.65 21.47 -19.11
C VAL A 268 17.98 20.67 -19.09
N PRO A 269 19.03 21.07 -18.35
CA PRO A 269 20.22 20.23 -18.17
C PRO A 269 19.94 18.85 -17.57
N ALA A 270 18.99 18.72 -16.63
CA ALA A 270 18.61 17.42 -16.06
C ALA A 270 17.83 16.54 -17.07
N PHE A 271 17.02 17.14 -17.93
CA PHE A 271 16.38 16.47 -19.07
C PHE A 271 17.42 15.97 -20.08
N LEU A 272 18.35 16.83 -20.52
CA LEU A 272 19.42 16.45 -21.45
C LEU A 272 20.34 15.36 -20.88
N ALA A 273 20.67 15.43 -19.58
CA ALA A 273 21.42 14.38 -18.90
C ALA A 273 20.63 13.06 -18.85
N THR A 274 19.32 13.11 -18.59
CA THR A 274 18.44 11.92 -18.61
C THR A 274 18.43 11.27 -19.99
N MET A 275 18.27 12.07 -21.06
CA MET A 275 18.34 11.61 -22.44
C MET A 275 19.70 10.96 -22.78
N TYR A 276 20.82 11.58 -22.38
CA TYR A 276 22.16 11.00 -22.58
C TYR A 276 22.34 9.65 -21.86
N LEU A 277 21.83 9.51 -20.63
CA LEU A 277 21.89 8.25 -19.89
C LEU A 277 21.02 7.14 -20.51
N PHE A 278 19.95 7.49 -21.21
CA PHE A 278 19.12 6.54 -21.96
C PHE A 278 19.75 6.14 -23.31
N GLU A 279 20.32 7.07 -24.07
CA GLU A 279 20.98 6.78 -25.35
C GLU A 279 22.22 5.90 -25.13
N TYR A 280 23.15 6.32 -24.25
CA TYR A 280 24.43 5.65 -24.02
C TYR A 280 24.41 4.65 -22.85
N HIS A 281 23.26 4.06 -22.57
CA HIS A 281 23.07 3.22 -21.38
C HIS A 281 24.00 1.99 -21.37
N LYS A 282 24.25 1.39 -22.54
CA LYS A 282 25.07 0.19 -22.72
C LYS A 282 26.55 0.49 -22.45
N GLU A 283 27.04 1.58 -22.99
CA GLU A 283 28.40 2.09 -22.85
C GLU A 283 28.75 2.43 -21.39
N HIS A 284 27.74 2.77 -20.58
CA HIS A 284 27.87 3.03 -19.15
C HIS A 284 27.59 1.80 -18.26
N GLY A 285 27.32 0.64 -18.86
CA GLY A 285 27.00 -0.60 -18.13
C GLY A 285 25.65 -0.57 -17.41
N ILE A 286 24.72 0.29 -17.82
CA ILE A 286 23.37 0.40 -17.27
C ILE A 286 22.47 -0.56 -18.06
N ASN A 287 22.33 -1.78 -17.55
CA ASN A 287 21.44 -2.78 -18.12
C ASN A 287 20.03 -2.60 -17.56
N PRO A 288 18.98 -2.48 -18.38
CA PRO A 288 17.60 -2.46 -17.89
C PRO A 288 17.28 -3.75 -17.13
N GLU A 289 16.61 -3.61 -15.99
CA GLU A 289 15.78 -4.71 -15.48
C GLU A 289 14.68 -4.99 -16.54
N ARG A 290 14.25 -6.24 -16.74
CA ARG A 290 13.18 -6.52 -17.73
C ARG A 290 11.85 -5.90 -17.26
N ALA A 291 10.90 -5.67 -18.17
CA ALA A 291 9.53 -5.31 -17.79
C ALA A 291 8.66 -6.56 -17.51
N VAL A 292 8.07 -6.64 -16.30
CA VAL A 292 6.59 -6.64 -16.10
C VAL A 292 5.70 -7.18 -17.22
N VAL A 293 4.96 -6.21 -17.75
CA VAL A 293 3.91 -6.34 -18.73
C VAL A 293 4.29 -5.40 -19.86
N LYS A 294 4.17 -5.85 -21.10
CA LYS A 294 4.36 -4.99 -22.26
C LYS A 294 3.02 -4.38 -22.66
N ASN A 295 3.00 -3.13 -23.11
CA ASN A 295 1.77 -2.39 -23.40
C ASN A 295 0.83 -3.17 -24.37
N PHE A 296 1.40 -3.87 -25.36
CA PHE A 296 0.66 -4.67 -26.35
C PHE A 296 -0.01 -5.94 -25.79
N GLU A 297 0.26 -6.34 -24.55
CA GLU A 297 -0.30 -7.52 -23.89
C GLU A 297 -1.54 -7.20 -23.04
N THR A 298 -1.97 -5.94 -23.05
CA THR A 298 -3.14 -5.44 -22.32
C THR A 298 -4.28 -5.05 -23.26
N ASP A 299 -5.50 -5.01 -22.72
CA ASP A 299 -6.70 -4.50 -23.39
C ASP A 299 -7.68 -3.93 -22.34
N THR A 300 -8.74 -3.25 -22.75
CA THR A 300 -9.71 -2.57 -21.87
C THR A 300 -11.11 -3.15 -21.96
N ILE A 301 -11.73 -3.38 -20.80
CA ILE A 301 -13.13 -3.81 -20.69
C ILE A 301 -14.00 -2.71 -20.07
N ARG A 302 -15.18 -2.47 -20.65
CA ARG A 302 -16.19 -1.59 -20.05
C ARG A 302 -16.78 -2.24 -18.80
N ILE A 303 -16.74 -1.53 -17.68
CA ILE A 303 -17.36 -1.96 -16.43
C ILE A 303 -18.79 -1.41 -16.38
N LYS A 304 -19.78 -2.30 -16.21
CA LYS A 304 -21.21 -1.99 -16.22
C LYS A 304 -21.81 -1.77 -14.84
N GLU A 305 -21.09 -2.08 -13.77
CA GLU A 305 -21.54 -1.93 -12.37
C GLU A 305 -20.38 -1.53 -11.45
N LYS A 306 -20.68 -0.86 -10.33
CA LYS A 306 -19.65 -0.45 -9.37
C LYS A 306 -18.92 -1.67 -8.80
N MET A 307 -17.59 -1.73 -8.97
CA MET A 307 -16.75 -2.84 -8.49
C MET A 307 -15.50 -2.32 -7.79
N SER A 308 -15.10 -2.98 -6.70
CA SER A 308 -13.79 -2.74 -6.07
C SER A 308 -12.68 -3.54 -6.74
N PHE A 309 -11.47 -3.01 -6.72
CA PHE A 309 -10.28 -3.72 -7.21
C PHE A 309 -10.01 -4.99 -6.41
N LYS A 310 -10.39 -5.05 -5.12
CA LYS A 310 -10.32 -6.29 -4.34
C LYS A 310 -11.21 -7.37 -4.95
N GLN A 311 -12.49 -7.09 -5.20
CA GLN A 311 -13.42 -8.04 -5.82
C GLN A 311 -12.90 -8.52 -7.19
N ILE A 312 -12.35 -7.62 -8.00
CA ILE A 312 -11.80 -7.96 -9.33
C ILE A 312 -10.51 -8.80 -9.20
N ALA A 313 -9.59 -8.42 -8.33
CA ALA A 313 -8.34 -9.15 -8.04
C ALA A 313 -8.62 -10.56 -7.53
N ASP A 314 -9.54 -10.65 -6.57
CA ASP A 314 -10.05 -11.90 -6.02
C ASP A 314 -10.60 -12.77 -7.15
N LEU A 315 -11.58 -12.29 -7.93
CA LEU A 315 -12.22 -13.06 -8.99
C LEU A 315 -11.25 -13.53 -10.07
N LEU A 316 -10.39 -12.66 -10.58
CA LEU A 316 -9.52 -12.93 -11.73
C LEU A 316 -8.22 -13.67 -11.38
N ASP A 317 -8.02 -14.05 -10.11
CA ASP A 317 -6.75 -14.58 -9.60
C ASP A 317 -5.56 -13.72 -10.06
N MET A 318 -5.59 -12.42 -9.74
CA MET A 318 -4.54 -11.45 -10.06
C MET A 318 -4.22 -10.54 -8.88
N PRO A 319 -2.96 -10.13 -8.66
CA PRO A 319 -2.61 -9.21 -7.58
C PRO A 319 -3.35 -7.86 -7.71
N GLN A 320 -3.89 -7.35 -6.60
CA GLN A 320 -4.51 -6.01 -6.59
C GLN A 320 -3.51 -4.90 -7.00
N SER A 321 -2.22 -5.08 -6.71
CA SER A 321 -1.15 -4.20 -7.18
C SER A 321 -1.03 -4.13 -8.70
N GLN A 322 -1.30 -5.23 -9.42
CA GLN A 322 -1.29 -5.28 -10.88
C GLN A 322 -2.48 -4.49 -11.47
N LEU A 323 -3.67 -4.61 -10.86
CA LEU A 323 -4.82 -3.75 -11.20
C LEU A 323 -4.49 -2.28 -10.96
N GLU A 324 -3.84 -1.96 -9.84
CA GLU A 324 -3.44 -0.59 -9.49
C GLU A 324 -2.37 0.01 -10.39
N LEU A 325 -1.48 -0.81 -10.94
CA LEU A 325 -0.47 -0.41 -11.93
C LEU A 325 -1.09 -0.15 -13.30
N LEU A 326 -2.00 -1.02 -13.74
CA LEU A 326 -2.67 -0.90 -15.04
C LEU A 326 -3.78 0.17 -15.05
N ASN A 327 -4.34 0.48 -13.89
CA ASN A 327 -5.48 1.40 -13.73
C ASN A 327 -5.20 2.49 -12.66
N PRO A 328 -4.15 3.30 -12.83
CA PRO A 328 -3.69 4.25 -11.82
C PRO A 328 -4.67 5.39 -11.54
N SER A 329 -5.60 5.68 -12.44
CA SER A 329 -6.58 6.77 -12.35
C SER A 329 -7.68 6.55 -11.30
N TYR A 330 -7.92 5.33 -10.82
CA TYR A 330 -8.95 5.05 -9.80
C TYR A 330 -8.41 5.21 -8.37
N LYS A 331 -8.58 6.41 -7.82
CA LYS A 331 -8.06 6.83 -6.50
C LYS A 331 -8.50 5.94 -5.35
N LEU A 332 -9.77 5.54 -5.33
CA LEU A 332 -10.36 4.74 -4.24
C LEU A 332 -10.24 3.23 -4.45
N LYS A 333 -9.45 2.78 -5.44
CA LYS A 333 -9.34 1.35 -5.82
C LYS A 333 -10.71 0.72 -6.12
N VAL A 334 -11.59 1.52 -6.73
CA VAL A 334 -12.97 1.20 -7.07
C VAL A 334 -13.27 1.81 -8.43
N VAL A 335 -13.80 1.00 -9.35
CA VAL A 335 -14.41 1.49 -10.58
C VAL A 335 -15.82 1.97 -10.22
N PRO A 336 -16.15 3.27 -10.37
CA PRO A 336 -17.49 3.77 -10.14
C PRO A 336 -18.44 3.31 -11.25
N PHE A 337 -19.72 3.58 -11.06
CA PHE A 337 -20.73 3.46 -12.10
C PHE A 337 -21.68 4.66 -11.97
N TYR A 338 -21.80 5.43 -13.03
CA TYR A 338 -22.75 6.52 -13.19
C TYR A 338 -23.60 6.21 -14.43
N GLN A 339 -24.90 6.53 -14.40
CA GLN A 339 -25.82 6.04 -15.44
C GLN A 339 -25.46 6.54 -16.85
N ASP A 340 -24.96 7.77 -16.94
CA ASP A 340 -24.66 8.45 -18.20
C ASP A 340 -23.19 8.38 -18.61
N GLU A 341 -22.34 7.66 -17.86
CA GLU A 341 -20.89 7.64 -18.08
C GLU A 341 -20.32 6.22 -18.17
N GLN A 342 -19.32 6.04 -19.03
CA GLN A 342 -18.66 4.76 -19.25
C GLN A 342 -17.31 4.73 -18.54
N HIS A 343 -17.05 3.65 -17.81
CA HIS A 343 -15.77 3.40 -17.16
C HIS A 343 -15.14 2.13 -17.72
N PHE A 344 -13.82 2.17 -17.88
CA PHE A 344 -13.05 1.11 -18.50
C PHE A 344 -11.94 0.65 -17.55
N LEU A 345 -11.75 -0.65 -17.49
CA LEU A 345 -10.68 -1.29 -16.73
C LEU A 345 -9.70 -1.93 -17.71
N ARG A 346 -8.44 -1.54 -17.65
CA ARG A 346 -7.32 -2.20 -18.34
C ARG A 346 -6.90 -3.45 -17.60
N LEU A 347 -6.78 -4.55 -18.33
CA LEU A 347 -6.38 -5.86 -17.83
C LEU A 347 -5.38 -6.50 -18.80
N PRO A 348 -4.57 -7.48 -18.36
CA PRO A 348 -3.86 -8.38 -19.26
C PRO A 348 -4.86 -9.13 -20.16
N LYS A 349 -4.48 -9.45 -21.41
CA LYS A 349 -5.39 -10.03 -22.42
C LYS A 349 -6.04 -11.36 -22.00
N ASP A 350 -5.31 -12.21 -21.29
CA ASP A 350 -5.85 -13.46 -20.71
C ASP A 350 -6.96 -13.18 -19.69
N LYS A 351 -6.77 -12.14 -18.84
CA LYS A 351 -7.75 -11.73 -17.83
C LYS A 351 -8.98 -11.05 -18.44
N VAL A 352 -8.83 -10.32 -19.57
CA VAL A 352 -9.98 -9.81 -20.34
C VAL A 352 -10.85 -10.95 -20.85
N ALA A 353 -10.25 -11.98 -21.45
CA ALA A 353 -11.00 -13.15 -21.93
C ALA A 353 -11.77 -13.86 -20.80
N ILE A 354 -11.13 -14.05 -19.64
CA ILE A 354 -11.78 -14.64 -18.45
C ILE A 354 -12.95 -13.76 -17.97
N PHE A 355 -12.78 -12.43 -17.94
CA PHE A 355 -13.83 -11.51 -17.53
C PHE A 355 -15.03 -11.56 -18.47
N VAL A 356 -14.83 -11.41 -19.78
CA VAL A 356 -15.92 -11.43 -20.79
C VAL A 356 -16.69 -12.75 -20.72
N ALA A 357 -16.00 -13.88 -20.65
CA ALA A 357 -16.63 -15.20 -20.58
C ALA A 357 -17.44 -15.47 -19.29
N ASN A 358 -17.28 -14.65 -18.25
CA ASN A 358 -17.93 -14.83 -16.95
C ASN A 358 -18.61 -13.55 -16.42
N GLU A 359 -18.89 -12.58 -17.30
CA GLU A 359 -19.30 -11.22 -16.93
C GLU A 359 -20.51 -11.20 -15.98
N ASP A 360 -21.57 -11.95 -16.31
CA ASP A 360 -22.77 -12.05 -15.47
C ASP A 360 -22.48 -12.63 -14.07
N LYS A 361 -21.61 -13.65 -13.98
CA LYS A 361 -21.20 -14.26 -12.71
C LYS A 361 -20.38 -13.27 -11.87
N ILE A 362 -19.51 -12.50 -12.53
CA ILE A 362 -18.64 -11.50 -11.93
C ILE A 362 -19.47 -10.37 -11.31
N TYR A 363 -20.48 -9.86 -12.02
CA TYR A 363 -21.40 -8.85 -11.45
C TYR A 363 -22.33 -9.44 -10.39
N ALA A 364 -22.81 -10.69 -10.54
CA ALA A 364 -23.55 -11.37 -9.50
C ALA A 364 -22.73 -11.51 -8.20
N TYR A 365 -21.42 -11.80 -8.31
CA TYR A 365 -20.50 -11.81 -7.18
C TYR A 365 -20.30 -10.42 -6.56
N ALA A 366 -20.04 -9.40 -7.37
CA ALA A 366 -19.86 -8.03 -6.88
C ALA A 366 -21.11 -7.51 -6.13
N LYS A 367 -22.32 -7.85 -6.62
CA LYS A 367 -23.60 -7.59 -5.94
C LYS A 367 -23.73 -8.36 -4.63
N TYR A 368 -23.44 -9.67 -4.63
CA TYR A 368 -23.52 -10.52 -3.44
C TYR A 368 -22.57 -10.04 -2.33
N ASP A 369 -21.30 -9.82 -2.65
CA ASP A 369 -20.28 -9.35 -1.71
C ASP A 369 -20.61 -7.95 -1.16
N SER A 370 -21.02 -7.02 -2.03
CA SER A 370 -21.53 -5.70 -1.61
C SER A 370 -22.82 -5.81 -0.78
N GLY A 371 -23.59 -6.88 -0.96
CA GLY A 371 -24.79 -7.23 -0.19
C GLY A 371 -24.48 -7.80 1.20
N ILE A 372 -23.39 -8.55 1.36
CA ILE A 372 -22.90 -9.02 2.67
C ILE A 372 -22.62 -7.81 3.58
N TYR A 373 -21.92 -6.80 3.07
CA TYR A 373 -21.66 -5.55 3.82
C TYR A 373 -22.91 -4.67 4.02
N LYS A 374 -24.04 -5.02 3.39
CA LYS A 374 -25.37 -4.43 3.62
C LYS A 374 -26.33 -5.37 4.37
N MET A 375 -25.83 -6.44 5.01
CA MET A 375 -26.70 -7.42 5.67
C MET A 375 -27.65 -6.76 6.68
N PRO A 376 -28.97 -7.05 6.64
CA PRO A 376 -29.93 -6.36 7.49
C PRO A 376 -29.77 -6.75 8.96
N SER A 377 -30.07 -5.81 9.87
CA SER A 377 -30.02 -5.99 11.33
C SER A 377 -30.78 -7.22 11.86
N ARG A 378 -31.71 -7.77 11.07
CA ARG A 378 -32.49 -8.99 11.36
C ARG A 378 -31.65 -10.27 11.48
N LEU A 379 -30.51 -10.37 10.80
CA LEU A 379 -29.65 -11.57 10.92
C LEU A 379 -28.74 -11.49 12.16
N ALA A 380 -28.26 -10.31 12.53
CA ALA A 380 -27.58 -10.08 13.80
C ALA A 380 -28.48 -10.39 15.02
N GLN A 381 -29.79 -10.16 14.90
CA GLN A 381 -30.78 -10.49 15.93
C GLN A 381 -31.01 -11.99 16.17
N LYS A 382 -30.60 -12.89 15.26
CA LYS A 382 -30.84 -14.34 15.40
C LYS A 382 -29.80 -15.10 16.22
N VAL A 383 -28.69 -14.44 16.59
CA VAL A 383 -27.52 -15.09 17.24
C VAL A 383 -27.44 -14.77 18.74
N THR A 384 -28.31 -13.91 19.28
CA THR A 384 -28.34 -13.60 20.72
C THR A 384 -29.20 -14.60 21.51
N PRO A 385 -28.75 -15.07 22.68
CA PRO A 385 -29.55 -15.96 23.53
C PRO A 385 -30.79 -15.24 24.07
N LYS A 386 -31.92 -15.95 24.14
CA LYS A 386 -33.22 -15.42 24.62
C LYS A 386 -33.18 -15.04 26.10
N VAL A 387 -32.80 -13.80 26.40
CA VAL A 387 -33.12 -13.16 27.69
C VAL A 387 -34.43 -12.40 27.55
N LYS A 388 -35.40 -12.70 28.42
CA LYS A 388 -36.70 -12.00 28.47
C LYS A 388 -36.51 -10.56 28.98
N ALA A 389 -36.37 -9.60 28.07
CA ALA A 389 -36.40 -8.18 28.41
C ALA A 389 -37.81 -7.58 28.31
N LYS A 390 -38.17 -6.73 29.28
CA LYS A 390 -39.42 -5.94 29.29
C LYS A 390 -39.43 -4.91 28.14
N PRO A 391 -40.60 -4.46 27.67
CA PRO A 391 -40.67 -3.48 26.58
C PRO A 391 -40.12 -2.12 27.03
N VAL A 392 -39.18 -1.57 26.27
CA VAL A 392 -38.67 -0.21 26.44
C VAL A 392 -38.91 0.56 25.15
N LYS A 393 -39.40 1.80 25.28
CA LYS A 393 -39.77 2.68 24.17
C LYS A 393 -38.57 3.03 23.29
N VAL A 394 -38.83 3.22 22.00
CA VAL A 394 -37.89 3.85 21.04
C VAL A 394 -37.76 5.35 21.37
N PRO A 395 -36.57 5.94 21.40
CA PRO A 395 -36.40 7.40 21.47
C PRO A 395 -36.61 8.08 20.11
N GLU A 396 -37.27 9.24 20.13
CA GLU A 396 -37.49 10.13 18.99
C GLU A 396 -36.24 11.00 18.64
N PRO A 397 -36.24 11.77 17.52
CA PRO A 397 -35.10 12.57 17.10
C PRO A 397 -34.71 13.68 18.09
N LEU A 398 -33.42 13.93 18.24
CA LEU A 398 -32.88 14.95 19.15
C LEU A 398 -32.79 16.32 18.48
N ASP A 399 -33.49 17.30 19.06
CA ASP A 399 -33.43 18.70 18.67
C ASP A 399 -32.06 19.33 19.01
N LEU A 400 -31.60 20.27 18.18
CA LEU A 400 -30.25 20.85 18.25
C LEU A 400 -30.26 22.35 17.89
N GLU A 401 -30.00 23.21 18.86
CA GLU A 401 -29.97 24.66 18.68
C GLU A 401 -28.63 25.13 18.07
N SER A 402 -28.64 26.23 17.31
CA SER A 402 -27.45 26.76 16.63
C SER A 402 -27.12 28.19 17.07
N TYR A 403 -25.96 28.35 17.72
CA TYR A 403 -25.44 29.62 18.26
C TYR A 403 -24.35 30.21 17.36
N ILE A 404 -24.27 31.54 17.20
CA ILE A 404 -23.22 32.21 16.41
C ILE A 404 -22.22 32.91 17.35
N VAL A 405 -20.93 32.57 17.23
CA VAL A 405 -19.85 33.09 18.08
C VAL A 405 -19.69 34.62 17.93
N GLN A 406 -19.84 35.35 19.03
CA GLN A 406 -19.80 36.82 19.07
C GLN A 406 -18.42 37.37 19.46
N LYS A 407 -18.26 38.71 19.40
CA LYS A 407 -17.00 39.39 19.73
C LYS A 407 -16.73 39.38 21.23
N GLY A 408 -15.81 38.51 21.66
CA GLY A 408 -15.43 38.30 23.07
C GLY A 408 -15.76 36.90 23.59
N ASP A 409 -16.51 36.11 22.83
CA ASP A 409 -16.89 34.74 23.22
C ASP A 409 -15.70 33.79 23.24
N ASN A 410 -15.69 32.89 24.23
CA ASN A 410 -14.84 31.71 24.27
C ASN A 410 -15.69 30.46 24.63
N LEU A 411 -15.14 29.25 24.42
CA LEU A 411 -15.90 28.02 24.67
C LEU A 411 -16.41 27.91 26.11
N SER A 412 -15.67 28.41 27.11
CA SER A 412 -16.08 28.33 28.51
C SER A 412 -17.26 29.27 28.81
N SER A 413 -17.25 30.50 28.28
CA SER A 413 -18.39 31.43 28.43
C SER A 413 -19.64 30.94 27.70
N ILE A 414 -19.48 30.29 26.53
CA ILE A 414 -20.62 29.69 25.81
C ILE A 414 -21.14 28.46 26.56
N ALA A 415 -20.25 27.59 27.03
CA ALA A 415 -20.60 26.41 27.82
C ALA A 415 -21.41 26.76 29.07
N GLN A 416 -20.94 27.78 29.82
CA GLN A 416 -21.63 28.29 31.00
C GLN A 416 -23.00 28.93 30.68
N LYS A 417 -23.12 29.64 29.54
CA LYS A 417 -24.37 30.26 29.09
C LYS A 417 -25.49 29.26 28.77
N TYR A 418 -25.13 28.03 28.39
CA TYR A 418 -26.06 26.98 27.99
C TYR A 418 -26.11 25.78 28.97
N ASP A 419 -25.43 25.88 30.12
CA ASP A 419 -25.22 24.82 31.14
C ASP A 419 -24.78 23.45 30.58
N VAL A 420 -23.74 23.47 29.75
CA VAL A 420 -23.15 22.27 29.13
C VAL A 420 -21.65 22.20 29.39
N ALA A 421 -21.01 21.04 29.23
CA ALA A 421 -19.56 20.97 29.32
C ALA A 421 -18.91 21.51 28.03
N VAL A 422 -17.72 22.12 28.18
CA VAL A 422 -16.87 22.50 27.03
C VAL A 422 -16.52 21.29 26.16
N ALA A 423 -16.38 20.10 26.77
CA ALA A 423 -16.16 18.84 26.06
C ALA A 423 -17.32 18.53 25.08
N ASP A 424 -18.56 18.69 25.55
CA ASP A 424 -19.77 18.38 24.77
C ASP A 424 -19.90 19.31 23.55
N ILE A 425 -19.71 20.63 23.73
CA ILE A 425 -19.70 21.58 22.61
C ILE A 425 -18.60 21.22 21.60
N LYS A 426 -17.43 20.77 22.06
CA LYS A 426 -16.34 20.35 21.16
C LYS A 426 -16.68 19.07 20.41
N GLU A 427 -17.34 18.11 21.05
CA GLU A 427 -17.81 16.87 20.41
C GLU A 427 -18.87 17.17 19.35
N TRP A 428 -19.95 17.88 19.70
CA TRP A 428 -21.04 18.21 18.79
C TRP A 428 -20.61 19.03 17.56
N ASN A 429 -19.49 19.73 17.65
CA ASN A 429 -18.93 20.60 16.60
C ASN A 429 -17.59 20.11 16.02
N ASN A 430 -17.14 18.91 16.39
CA ASN A 430 -15.86 18.30 15.98
C ASN A 430 -14.63 19.23 16.17
N LEU A 431 -14.59 20.02 17.26
CA LEU A 431 -13.54 21.00 17.53
C LEU A 431 -12.34 20.34 18.24
N LYS A 432 -11.19 20.30 17.55
CA LYS A 432 -9.96 19.70 18.08
C LYS A 432 -9.23 20.57 19.11
N SER A 433 -9.49 21.87 19.14
CA SER A 433 -8.89 22.84 20.07
C SER A 433 -9.97 23.74 20.69
N ASN A 434 -9.56 24.66 21.58
CA ASN A 434 -10.48 25.61 22.22
C ASN A 434 -10.58 26.95 21.46
N ALA A 435 -9.94 27.07 20.30
CA ALA A 435 -9.96 28.28 19.48
C ALA A 435 -11.30 28.40 18.72
N LEU A 436 -11.96 29.54 18.86
CA LEU A 436 -13.20 29.87 18.15
C LEU A 436 -12.93 30.95 17.10
N VAL A 437 -13.63 30.83 15.97
CA VAL A 437 -13.62 31.83 14.89
C VAL A 437 -14.89 32.66 15.03
N LEU A 438 -14.72 33.99 15.07
CA LEU A 438 -15.81 34.95 15.17
C LEU A 438 -16.80 34.79 14.00
N GLY A 439 -18.11 34.82 14.28
CA GLY A 439 -19.15 34.61 13.27
C GLY A 439 -19.39 33.14 12.87
N LYS A 440 -18.63 32.18 13.40
CA LYS A 440 -18.88 30.74 13.16
C LYS A 440 -20.10 30.27 13.95
N SER A 441 -20.94 29.43 13.33
CA SER A 441 -22.05 28.76 14.02
C SER A 441 -21.59 27.49 14.74
N LEU A 442 -22.13 27.25 15.94
CA LEU A 442 -21.92 26.09 16.81
C LEU A 442 -23.27 25.48 17.19
N LYS A 443 -23.35 24.15 17.14
CA LYS A 443 -24.49 23.35 17.60
C LYS A 443 -24.40 23.11 19.11
N ILE A 444 -25.47 23.38 19.84
CA ILE A 444 -25.54 23.27 21.30
C ILE A 444 -26.85 22.58 21.69
N LYS A 445 -26.82 21.71 22.71
CA LYS A 445 -28.01 21.11 23.32
C LYS A 445 -28.22 21.76 24.70
N PRO A 446 -29.22 22.62 24.89
CA PRO A 446 -29.55 23.17 26.21
C PRO A 446 -29.91 22.04 27.18
N LYS A 447 -29.50 22.18 28.43
CA LYS A 447 -29.72 21.14 29.45
C LYS A 447 -30.75 21.59 30.48
N ASP A 448 -32.04 21.44 30.16
CA ASP A 448 -33.03 21.09 31.18
C ASP A 448 -34.38 20.63 30.60
N LEU A 449 -34.82 19.45 31.03
CA LEU A 449 -36.13 19.21 31.64
C LEU A 449 -36.06 17.87 32.41
N VAL A 450 -36.57 17.89 33.65
CA VAL A 450 -36.09 17.04 34.76
C VAL A 450 -37.01 15.83 35.03
N SER A 451 -36.45 14.71 35.54
CA SER A 451 -37.05 13.97 36.68
C SER A 451 -36.11 12.97 37.37
N LYS A 452 -36.24 12.91 38.70
CA LYS A 452 -35.36 12.20 39.67
C LYS A 452 -35.97 10.87 40.13
N THR A 453 -35.15 9.93 40.58
CA THR A 453 -35.42 9.12 41.80
C THR A 453 -34.07 8.68 42.40
N SER A 454 -33.98 8.53 43.73
CA SER A 454 -32.71 8.44 44.49
C SER A 454 -32.61 7.16 45.35
N GLN A 455 -31.39 6.86 45.82
CA GLN A 455 -31.03 5.91 46.92
C GLN A 455 -31.21 4.41 46.58
N GLU A 456 -30.49 3.44 47.19
CA GLU A 456 -29.74 3.45 48.47
C GLU A 456 -28.51 2.48 48.47
N VAL A 457 -27.77 2.40 49.59
CA VAL A 457 -26.48 1.67 49.75
C VAL A 457 -26.57 0.59 50.85
N VAL A 458 -26.22 -0.68 50.56
CA VAL A 458 -25.96 -1.72 51.59
C VAL A 458 -24.77 -2.64 51.18
N LYS A 459 -24.05 -3.18 52.18
CA LYS A 459 -22.81 -3.99 52.07
C LYS A 459 -23.08 -5.50 52.25
N LYS A 460 -22.17 -6.35 51.68
CA LYS A 460 -21.62 -7.67 52.13
C LYS A 460 -22.48 -8.64 53.01
N PRO A 461 -22.35 -10.00 52.87
CA PRO A 461 -21.05 -10.69 52.94
C PRO A 461 -20.88 -11.94 52.03
N ILE A 462 -19.88 -12.76 52.39
CA ILE A 462 -19.25 -13.89 51.68
C ILE A 462 -19.64 -15.20 52.39
N GLU A 463 -19.82 -16.32 51.66
CA GLU A 463 -19.29 -17.69 51.94
C GLU A 463 -19.74 -18.64 50.80
N THR A 464 -18.94 -19.49 50.12
CA THR A 464 -17.86 -20.46 50.42
C THR A 464 -18.34 -21.88 50.78
N ALA A 465 -18.27 -22.82 49.82
CA ALA A 465 -17.96 -24.27 49.97
C ALA A 465 -17.88 -24.88 48.54
N ILE A 466 -16.78 -25.47 48.05
CA ILE A 466 -16.04 -26.70 48.45
C ILE A 466 -16.88 -27.97 48.19
N ALA A 467 -16.40 -29.07 47.56
CA ALA A 467 -15.34 -29.34 46.57
C ALA A 467 -15.39 -30.83 46.16
N SER A 468 -15.15 -31.17 44.88
CA SER A 468 -14.63 -32.48 44.38
C SER A 468 -14.19 -32.24 42.92
N ALA A 469 -12.89 -32.30 42.57
CA ALA A 469 -12.11 -33.51 42.23
C ALA A 469 -12.68 -34.25 41.00
N GLU A 470 -11.97 -34.50 39.89
CA GLU A 470 -10.56 -34.32 39.50
C GLU A 470 -10.47 -34.39 37.94
N SER A 471 -9.39 -34.07 37.20
CA SER A 471 -8.00 -33.68 37.52
C SER A 471 -7.34 -32.81 36.38
N SER A 472 -6.02 -32.69 36.44
CA SER A 472 -4.98 -31.88 35.77
C SER A 472 -4.43 -32.40 34.40
N ASP A 473 -3.57 -31.73 33.61
CA ASP A 473 -2.92 -30.39 33.69
C ASP A 473 -2.38 -29.90 32.32
N LYS A 474 -2.33 -28.57 32.13
CA LYS A 474 -1.19 -27.78 31.57
C LYS A 474 -1.55 -26.29 31.56
N ASN A 475 -0.83 -25.49 32.36
CA ASN A 475 -1.21 -24.11 32.71
C ASN A 475 -0.48 -23.02 31.90
N GLU A 476 -1.23 -22.01 31.45
CA GLU A 476 -0.73 -20.64 31.27
C GLU A 476 -1.11 -19.80 32.49
N ILE A 477 -0.18 -18.97 33.00
CA ILE A 477 -0.48 -18.01 34.08
C ILE A 477 -0.44 -16.60 33.49
N GLU A 478 -1.63 -16.00 33.33
CA GLU A 478 -1.79 -14.60 32.96
C GLU A 478 -1.88 -13.72 34.22
N VAL A 479 -1.22 -12.57 34.21
CA VAL A 479 -1.30 -11.57 35.29
C VAL A 479 -1.96 -10.30 34.76
N GLU A 480 -3.03 -9.84 35.41
CA GLU A 480 -3.74 -8.60 35.05
C GLU A 480 -3.34 -7.39 35.91
N TYR A 481 -3.38 -6.20 35.31
CA TYR A 481 -3.12 -4.91 35.96
C TYR A 481 -4.12 -3.83 35.53
N VAL A 482 -4.75 -3.17 36.50
CA VAL A 482 -5.69 -2.06 36.26
C VAL A 482 -4.97 -0.71 36.24
N VAL A 483 -5.18 0.04 35.15
CA VAL A 483 -4.56 1.34 34.85
C VAL A 483 -5.00 2.43 35.83
N LYS A 484 -4.02 3.07 36.50
CA LYS A 484 -4.25 4.13 37.50
C LYS A 484 -4.00 5.53 36.95
N SER A 485 -4.44 6.55 37.68
CA SER A 485 -4.16 7.95 37.33
C SER A 485 -2.65 8.21 37.29
N GLY A 486 -2.16 8.70 36.15
CA GLY A 486 -0.73 8.92 35.88
C GLY A 486 0.01 7.77 35.18
N ASP A 487 -0.63 6.60 35.01
CA ASP A 487 -0.03 5.49 34.25
C ASP A 487 -0.03 5.75 32.73
N ASN A 488 0.98 5.20 32.04
CA ASN A 488 1.00 5.08 30.58
C ASN A 488 1.66 3.74 30.18
N LEU A 489 1.44 3.29 28.95
CA LEU A 489 1.91 1.97 28.48
C LEU A 489 3.42 1.76 28.62
N GLY A 490 4.25 2.80 28.44
CA GLY A 490 5.70 2.70 28.60
C GLY A 490 6.12 2.49 30.06
N ASN A 491 5.49 3.24 30.98
CA ASN A 491 5.71 3.09 32.41
C ASN A 491 5.20 1.73 32.94
N ILE A 492 4.07 1.23 32.42
CA ILE A 492 3.53 -0.09 32.78
C ILE A 492 4.45 -1.20 32.25
N ALA A 493 4.87 -1.16 30.98
CA ALA A 493 5.77 -2.16 30.40
C ALA A 493 7.08 -2.26 31.20
N LYS A 494 7.70 -1.11 31.50
CA LYS A 494 8.91 -1.03 32.33
C LYS A 494 8.71 -1.56 33.76
N LYS A 495 7.52 -1.38 34.34
CA LYS A 495 7.17 -1.85 35.70
C LYS A 495 7.03 -3.38 35.79
N PHE A 496 6.61 -4.03 34.71
CA PHE A 496 6.44 -5.49 34.64
C PHE A 496 7.59 -6.21 33.91
N GLY A 497 8.60 -5.48 33.42
CA GLY A 497 9.80 -6.07 32.82
C GLY A 497 9.60 -6.60 31.40
N VAL A 498 8.56 -6.13 30.71
CA VAL A 498 8.16 -6.57 29.37
C VAL A 498 8.32 -5.44 28.35
N THR A 499 8.43 -5.74 27.07
CA THR A 499 8.52 -4.71 26.02
C THR A 499 7.16 -4.08 25.75
N LEU A 500 7.19 -2.86 25.19
CA LEU A 500 5.97 -2.16 24.76
C LEU A 500 5.23 -2.93 23.64
N SER A 501 5.94 -3.73 22.85
CA SER A 501 5.36 -4.53 21.77
C SER A 501 4.60 -5.73 22.33
N GLU A 502 5.23 -6.53 23.22
CA GLU A 502 4.59 -7.67 23.89
C GLU A 502 3.35 -7.22 24.68
N LEU A 503 3.45 -6.13 25.45
CA LEU A 503 2.33 -5.58 26.21
C LEU A 503 1.16 -5.12 25.30
N LYS A 504 1.45 -4.63 24.09
CA LYS A 504 0.42 -4.28 23.11
C LYS A 504 -0.20 -5.50 22.46
N GLU A 505 0.61 -6.51 22.15
CA GLU A 505 0.21 -7.75 21.49
C GLU A 505 -0.76 -8.53 22.37
N TRP A 506 -0.38 -8.80 23.63
CA TRP A 506 -1.24 -9.50 24.60
C TRP A 506 -2.58 -8.79 24.87
N ASN A 507 -2.65 -7.47 24.65
CA ASN A 507 -3.84 -6.66 24.87
C ASN A 507 -4.51 -6.17 23.56
N SER A 508 -4.05 -6.63 22.39
CA SER A 508 -4.52 -6.22 21.06
C SER A 508 -4.62 -4.69 20.87
N LEU A 509 -3.62 -3.93 21.34
CA LEU A 509 -3.63 -2.47 21.33
C LEU A 509 -2.94 -1.86 20.09
N SER A 510 -3.72 -1.23 19.23
CA SER A 510 -3.24 -0.52 18.02
C SER A 510 -2.74 0.92 18.26
N SER A 511 -2.87 1.46 19.48
CA SER A 511 -2.43 2.83 19.81
C SER A 511 -1.86 2.95 21.22
N ASN A 512 -1.21 4.07 21.52
CA ASN A 512 -0.63 4.35 22.85
C ASN A 512 -1.63 4.97 23.84
N ASN A 513 -2.88 5.24 23.42
CA ASN A 513 -3.87 5.92 24.26
C ASN A 513 -4.53 4.91 25.22
N LEU A 514 -4.56 5.26 26.51
CA LEU A 514 -4.98 4.36 27.58
C LEU A 514 -6.06 5.03 28.44
N ALA A 515 -7.21 4.38 28.56
CA ALA A 515 -8.31 4.85 29.40
C ALA A 515 -8.07 4.45 30.86
N LEU A 516 -8.35 5.37 31.79
CA LEU A 516 -8.25 5.12 33.23
C LEU A 516 -9.21 3.99 33.65
N GLY A 517 -8.74 3.08 34.50
CA GLY A 517 -9.53 1.94 34.98
C GLY A 517 -9.62 0.74 34.03
N LYS A 518 -8.98 0.77 32.85
CA LYS A 518 -8.89 -0.41 31.97
C LYS A 518 -7.95 -1.48 32.58
N SER A 519 -8.29 -2.76 32.49
CA SER A 519 -7.39 -3.87 32.82
C SER A 519 -6.49 -4.24 31.63
N LEU A 520 -5.26 -4.66 31.91
CA LEU A 520 -4.27 -5.12 30.94
C LEU A 520 -3.58 -6.41 31.40
N ILE A 521 -3.39 -7.36 30.49
CA ILE A 521 -2.52 -8.53 30.68
C ILE A 521 -1.06 -8.08 30.62
N VAL A 522 -0.28 -8.33 31.67
CA VAL A 522 1.11 -7.82 31.83
C VAL A 522 2.18 -8.91 31.95
N SER A 523 1.83 -10.20 31.85
CA SER A 523 2.78 -11.31 31.79
C SER A 523 2.14 -12.60 31.27
N LYS A 524 2.91 -13.40 30.54
CA LYS A 524 2.66 -14.82 30.19
C LYS A 524 3.95 -15.63 30.43
N LYS A 525 3.84 -16.89 30.86
CA LYS A 525 4.97 -17.82 31.02
C LYS A 525 4.65 -19.18 30.41
N GLU A 526 5.58 -19.69 29.59
CA GLU A 526 5.59 -21.07 29.07
C GLU A 526 6.72 -21.89 29.73
N ASN A 527 6.56 -23.22 29.79
CA ASN A 527 7.59 -24.18 30.20
C ASN A 527 8.00 -25.07 29.01
N THR A 528 9.30 -25.08 28.70
CA THR A 528 9.90 -25.93 27.66
C THR A 528 10.03 -27.39 28.06
N VAL A 529 9.74 -28.32 27.13
CA VAL A 529 10.25 -29.70 27.13
C VAL A 529 10.67 -30.06 25.71
N VAL A 530 11.82 -30.73 25.58
CA VAL A 530 12.41 -31.24 24.33
C VAL A 530 12.19 -32.75 24.25
N GLU A 531 11.75 -33.28 23.11
CA GLU A 531 11.98 -34.70 22.79
C GLU A 531 12.02 -34.97 21.28
N THR A 532 12.51 -36.15 20.90
CA THR A 532 13.15 -36.44 19.60
C THR A 532 12.57 -37.67 18.87
N THR A 533 13.03 -37.91 17.63
CA THR A 533 12.82 -39.14 16.80
C THR A 533 11.42 -39.33 16.18
N ALA A 534 11.21 -39.99 15.03
CA ALA A 534 12.12 -40.41 13.94
C ALA A 534 11.39 -40.61 12.58
N VAL A 535 12.21 -40.68 11.53
CA VAL A 535 11.98 -40.77 10.07
C VAL A 535 10.99 -41.82 9.55
N ALA A 536 10.22 -41.45 8.50
CA ALA A 536 10.13 -42.09 7.16
C ALA A 536 8.85 -41.60 6.43
N SER A 537 8.82 -40.81 5.34
CA SER A 537 9.60 -40.70 4.10
C SER A 537 9.51 -41.90 3.14
N ASN A 538 8.53 -41.83 2.22
CA ASN A 538 8.61 -42.21 0.79
C ASN A 538 7.29 -41.78 0.11
N SER A 539 7.24 -41.31 -1.15
CA SER A 539 8.28 -41.00 -2.15
C SER A 539 7.60 -40.32 -3.37
N ILE A 540 8.35 -40.10 -4.48
CA ILE A 540 7.87 -39.80 -5.86
C ILE A 540 7.52 -38.31 -6.11
N ASP A 541 8.13 -37.58 -7.06
CA ASP A 541 9.26 -37.93 -7.94
C ASP A 541 10.09 -36.71 -8.43
N SER A 542 11.20 -37.06 -9.09
CA SER A 542 12.02 -36.33 -10.08
C SER A 542 11.28 -35.29 -10.97
N PHE A 543 11.92 -34.27 -11.55
CA PHE A 543 13.32 -34.11 -11.98
C PHE A 543 13.89 -32.70 -11.70
N ARG A 544 15.16 -32.63 -11.23
CA ARG A 544 16.06 -31.52 -11.60
C ARG A 544 17.51 -31.99 -11.65
N LYS A 545 18.17 -31.85 -12.80
CA LYS A 545 19.55 -32.30 -13.01
C LYS A 545 20.54 -31.19 -12.63
N LYS A 546 21.35 -31.47 -11.60
CA LYS A 546 22.67 -30.90 -11.23
C LYS A 546 23.01 -29.45 -11.65
N THR A 547 23.19 -28.61 -10.64
CA THR A 547 24.44 -27.82 -10.47
C THR A 547 24.92 -27.89 -9.02
N ALA A 548 26.23 -27.71 -8.83
CA ALA A 548 27.04 -28.09 -7.68
C ALA A 548 26.57 -27.69 -6.26
N SER A 549 26.98 -28.51 -5.29
CA SER A 549 26.90 -28.27 -3.85
C SER A 549 27.85 -27.15 -3.38
N ALA A 550 27.35 -26.25 -2.53
CA ALA A 550 28.18 -25.46 -1.62
C ALA A 550 28.04 -26.02 -0.19
N LYS A 551 29.15 -26.05 0.53
CA LYS A 551 29.34 -26.70 1.83
C LYS A 551 29.20 -25.64 2.92
N SER A 552 28.31 -25.84 3.90
CA SER A 552 28.18 -24.89 5.02
C SER A 552 29.47 -24.85 5.83
N ILE A 553 30.25 -23.78 5.65
CA ILE A 553 31.42 -23.47 6.46
C ILE A 553 31.01 -22.24 7.26
N GLY A 554 30.87 -22.41 8.58
CA GLY A 554 30.70 -21.26 9.47
C GLY A 554 32.00 -20.46 9.46
N GLU A 555 31.97 -19.25 8.91
CA GLU A 555 33.13 -18.37 8.86
C GLU A 555 33.17 -17.47 10.10
N ASP A 556 34.36 -17.32 10.66
CA ASP A 556 34.61 -16.44 11.79
C ASP A 556 35.02 -15.03 11.30
N TYR A 557 34.14 -14.05 11.48
CA TYR A 557 34.40 -12.66 11.12
C TYR A 557 34.95 -11.84 12.31
N TYR A 558 36.07 -11.16 12.10
CA TYR A 558 36.64 -10.24 13.09
C TYR A 558 36.21 -8.79 12.78
N VAL A 559 35.49 -8.17 13.72
CA VAL A 559 34.94 -6.82 13.62
C VAL A 559 36.07 -5.80 13.42
N LYS A 560 36.00 -4.98 12.37
CA LYS A 560 36.99 -3.95 12.06
C LYS A 560 36.56 -2.59 12.63
N LYS A 561 37.51 -1.65 12.73
CA LYS A 561 37.24 -0.28 13.20
C LYS A 561 36.27 0.40 12.23
N GLY A 562 35.03 0.66 12.67
CA GLY A 562 33.96 1.23 11.86
C GLY A 562 32.90 0.24 11.37
N ASP A 563 33.05 -1.06 11.63
CA ASP A 563 31.97 -2.04 11.35
C ASP A 563 30.81 -1.90 12.36
N SER A 564 29.58 -2.00 11.86
CA SER A 564 28.34 -2.24 12.61
C SER A 564 27.73 -3.60 12.23
N LEU A 565 26.86 -4.17 13.07
CA LEU A 565 26.15 -5.43 12.76
C LEU A 565 25.41 -5.36 11.40
N TYR A 566 24.85 -4.20 11.05
CA TYR A 566 24.26 -3.95 9.73
C TYR A 566 25.31 -4.10 8.61
N SER A 567 26.45 -3.41 8.71
CA SER A 567 27.52 -3.48 7.71
C SER A 567 28.13 -4.88 7.54
N ILE A 568 28.09 -5.69 8.59
CA ILE A 568 28.56 -7.08 8.57
C ILE A 568 27.50 -7.97 7.90
N SER A 569 26.22 -7.85 8.26
CA SER A 569 25.13 -8.59 7.59
C SER A 569 25.09 -8.36 6.08
N LYS A 570 25.42 -7.14 5.61
CA LYS A 570 25.48 -6.84 4.17
C LYS A 570 26.66 -7.47 3.42
N LYS A 571 27.68 -8.00 4.12
CA LYS A 571 28.79 -8.74 3.51
C LYS A 571 28.47 -10.22 3.27
N TYR A 572 27.39 -10.74 3.87
CA TYR A 572 27.02 -12.16 3.81
C TYR A 572 25.58 -12.32 3.29
N PRO A 573 25.38 -12.71 2.01
CA PRO A 573 24.05 -12.88 1.43
C PRO A 573 23.17 -13.84 2.24
N GLY A 574 21.95 -13.43 2.55
CA GLY A 574 20.98 -14.23 3.33
C GLY A 574 21.10 -14.10 4.85
N VAL A 575 22.19 -13.54 5.38
CA VAL A 575 22.39 -13.35 6.83
C VAL A 575 21.76 -12.04 7.31
N THR A 576 20.87 -12.09 8.31
CA THR A 576 20.30 -10.88 8.92
C THR A 576 21.05 -10.45 10.19
N ILE A 577 20.83 -9.22 10.65
CA ILE A 577 21.32 -8.75 11.96
C ILE A 577 20.82 -9.64 13.09
N SER A 578 19.58 -10.12 13.00
CA SER A 578 18.99 -11.01 14.01
C SER A 578 19.74 -12.34 14.08
N ASP A 579 20.15 -12.88 12.93
CA ASP A 579 20.93 -14.12 12.87
C ASP A 579 22.32 -13.96 13.48
N ILE A 580 23.03 -12.87 13.15
CA ILE A 580 24.34 -12.56 13.75
C ILE A 580 24.21 -12.39 15.27
N LYS A 581 23.19 -11.66 15.75
CA LYS A 581 22.92 -11.52 17.19
C LYS A 581 22.63 -12.88 17.84
N LYS A 582 21.82 -13.72 17.21
CA LYS A 582 21.42 -15.06 17.68
C LYS A 582 22.60 -16.03 17.74
N TRP A 583 23.44 -16.10 16.72
CA TRP A 583 24.61 -16.99 16.69
C TRP A 583 25.73 -16.60 17.65
N ASN A 584 25.77 -15.32 18.06
CA ASN A 584 26.83 -14.76 18.90
C ASN A 584 26.35 -14.33 20.31
N GLY A 585 25.08 -14.58 20.65
CA GLY A 585 24.51 -14.25 21.96
C GLY A 585 24.44 -12.76 22.30
N ILE A 586 24.44 -11.88 21.29
CA ILE A 586 24.50 -10.43 21.48
C ILE A 586 23.08 -9.87 21.67
N LYS A 587 22.86 -9.18 22.79
CA LYS A 587 21.55 -8.60 23.14
C LYS A 587 21.33 -7.20 22.54
N ASP A 588 22.40 -6.41 22.46
CA ASP A 588 22.38 -5.02 21.98
C ASP A 588 23.13 -4.85 20.64
N GLU A 589 23.44 -3.63 20.21
CA GLU A 589 24.14 -3.37 18.93
C GLU A 589 25.65 -3.09 19.08
N ASP A 590 26.15 -3.08 20.31
CA ASP A 590 27.52 -2.74 20.68
C ASP A 590 28.51 -3.87 20.35
N ILE A 591 29.02 -3.85 19.11
CA ILE A 591 30.21 -4.63 18.72
C ILE A 591 31.47 -3.76 18.79
N LYS A 592 32.58 -4.36 19.23
CA LYS A 592 33.87 -3.68 19.38
C LYS A 592 34.88 -4.16 18.33
N PRO A 593 35.73 -3.29 17.79
CA PRO A 593 36.82 -3.71 16.89
C PRO A 593 37.69 -4.78 17.56
N GLY A 594 37.99 -5.86 16.82
CA GLY A 594 38.65 -7.07 17.33
C GLY A 594 37.72 -8.17 17.84
N MET A 595 36.43 -7.88 18.05
CA MET A 595 35.44 -8.89 18.45
C MET A 595 35.27 -9.95 17.35
N LYS A 596 35.23 -11.22 17.75
CA LYS A 596 35.05 -12.37 16.86
C LYS A 596 33.56 -12.75 16.79
N LEU A 597 33.00 -12.84 15.59
CA LEU A 597 31.61 -13.20 15.32
C LEU A 597 31.55 -14.44 14.42
N LYS A 598 30.80 -15.45 14.82
CA LYS A 598 30.43 -16.60 13.99
C LYS A 598 29.37 -16.19 12.98
N ILE A 599 29.61 -16.45 11.70
CA ILE A 599 28.69 -16.22 10.61
C ILE A 599 28.40 -17.56 9.93
N ASN A 600 27.17 -18.05 10.07
CA ASN A 600 26.73 -19.33 9.49
C ASN A 600 25.89 -19.06 8.24
N GLY A 601 26.56 -18.86 7.09
CA GLY A 601 25.92 -18.71 5.78
C GLY A 601 25.39 -20.02 5.21
#